data_AF-A0A2W5TPT8-F1
#
_entry.id   AF-A0A2W5TPT8-F1
#
_cell.length_a   1.000
_cell.length_b   1.000
_cell.length_c   1.000
_cell.angle_alpha   90.00
_cell.angle_beta   90.00
_cell.angle_gamma   90.00
#
_symmetry.space_group_name_H-M   'P 1'
#
loop_
_entity.id
_entity.type
_entity.pdbx_description
1 polymer ?
#
loop_
_entity_poly.entity_id
_entity_poly.type
_entity_poly.pdbx_seq_one_letter_code
_entity_poly.pdbx_strand_id
1 'polypeptide(L)'
;MVDYRKFLAKPEEVVAPWFGGESIDLADRRLRVAARPERPGWFRFEVKGRTARVVGEATPVELSSLPRVRGFFWSERLVSDGARAELLNLLPDEEPPLFSPVTARRWHGGELLFDQLEFESEAEGHVRTALAAGASIKEVKGVSAPLRAAFAYALGQKEARRLGTQVSHAELKPSIQRLTEGGAEAVIHALMAERALAERELRELRERRAVEALRNEVQRAREARARNRHAVEDRLFDALDAAGARLESHRQLGEERVEVVFRFMDTRFVSIVDAATLQVIDSGICLGHPPRDDLVTLESLPSVIKEAIDTDALVILRYA
;
A
#
# COMPACT_ATOMS: atom_id res chain seq x y z
N MET A 1 12.73 -16.84 -57.02
CA MET A 1 12.14 -16.96 -55.67
C MET A 1 13.31 -16.90 -54.69
N VAL A 2 13.52 -15.76 -54.03
CA VAL A 2 14.64 -15.56 -53.10
C VAL A 2 14.42 -16.44 -51.87
N ASP A 3 15.38 -17.28 -51.53
CA ASP A 3 15.32 -18.15 -50.36
C ASP A 3 15.52 -17.33 -49.08
N TYR A 4 14.42 -16.81 -48.53
CA TYR A 4 14.41 -16.00 -47.31
C TYR A 4 14.90 -16.76 -46.07
N ARG A 5 15.09 -18.09 -46.14
CA ARG A 5 15.69 -18.88 -45.05
C ARG A 5 17.15 -18.52 -44.79
N LYS A 6 17.85 -17.90 -45.75
CA LYS A 6 19.20 -17.34 -45.54
C LYS A 6 19.23 -16.04 -44.72
N PHE A 7 18.08 -15.41 -44.45
CA PHE A 7 17.96 -14.22 -43.58
C PHE A 7 17.48 -14.55 -42.16
N LEU A 8 17.23 -15.83 -41.84
CA LEU A 8 17.12 -16.26 -40.45
C LEU A 8 18.51 -16.13 -39.84
N ALA A 9 18.76 -14.97 -39.21
CA ALA A 9 19.96 -14.67 -38.47
C ALA A 9 20.35 -15.90 -37.63
N LYS A 10 21.62 -16.31 -37.73
CA LYS A 10 22.15 -17.37 -36.87
C LYS A 10 21.74 -17.04 -35.42
N PRO A 11 21.23 -18.04 -34.66
CA PRO A 11 20.93 -17.84 -33.26
C PRO A 11 22.17 -17.26 -32.59
N GLU A 12 22.01 -16.08 -31.98
CA GLU A 12 23.08 -15.41 -31.29
C GLU A 12 23.21 -16.06 -29.92
N GLU A 13 24.38 -16.63 -29.62
CA GLU A 13 24.66 -17.19 -28.31
C GLU A 13 25.48 -16.21 -27.49
N VAL A 14 25.02 -15.95 -26.26
CA VAL A 14 25.71 -15.07 -25.31
C VAL A 14 25.88 -15.78 -23.98
N VAL A 15 26.97 -15.50 -23.27
CA VAL A 15 27.17 -15.93 -21.89
C VAL A 15 26.94 -14.73 -20.99
N ALA A 16 26.04 -14.86 -20.02
CA ALA A 16 25.68 -13.79 -19.11
C ALA A 16 25.34 -14.34 -17.72
N PRO A 17 25.52 -13.53 -16.66
CA PRO A 17 25.03 -13.88 -15.35
C PRO A 17 23.51 -13.70 -15.28
N TRP A 18 22.84 -14.57 -14.54
CA TRP A 18 21.43 -14.43 -14.18
C TRP A 18 21.28 -14.36 -12.66
N PHE A 19 20.57 -13.35 -12.17
CA PHE A 19 20.49 -13.01 -10.75
C PHE A 19 19.14 -13.35 -10.09
N GLY A 20 18.30 -14.19 -10.71
CA GLY A 20 16.97 -14.52 -10.17
C GLY A 20 15.80 -13.73 -10.78
N GLY A 21 16.06 -12.80 -11.70
CA GLY A 21 15.06 -11.89 -12.27
C GLY A 21 14.38 -12.36 -13.56
N GLU A 22 13.56 -11.48 -14.15
CA GLU A 22 12.88 -11.76 -15.43
C GLU A 22 13.74 -11.49 -16.67
N SER A 23 14.93 -10.95 -16.47
CA SER A 23 15.79 -10.45 -17.55
C SER A 23 17.26 -10.65 -17.24
N ILE A 24 18.06 -10.58 -18.29
CA ILE A 24 19.51 -10.39 -18.24
C ILE A 24 19.86 -9.05 -18.89
N ASP A 25 20.89 -8.39 -18.37
CA ASP A 25 21.42 -7.15 -18.89
C ASP A 25 22.75 -7.43 -19.60
N LEU A 26 22.86 -7.06 -20.87
CA LEU A 26 24.09 -7.10 -21.65
C LEU A 26 24.62 -5.68 -21.83
N ALA A 27 25.81 -5.54 -22.42
CA ALA A 27 26.44 -4.24 -22.63
C ALA A 27 25.59 -3.26 -23.47
N ASP A 28 24.85 -3.79 -24.44
CA ASP A 28 24.11 -3.02 -25.44
C ASP A 28 22.59 -3.07 -25.24
N ARG A 29 22.07 -4.06 -24.52
CA ARG A 29 20.63 -4.29 -24.38
C ARG A 29 20.24 -5.17 -23.20
N ARG A 30 18.97 -5.08 -22.83
CA ARG A 30 18.31 -5.96 -21.85
C ARG A 30 17.41 -6.98 -22.54
N LEU A 31 17.51 -8.24 -22.16
CA LEU A 31 16.78 -9.37 -22.75
C LEU A 31 15.88 -10.04 -21.71
N ARG A 32 14.66 -10.44 -22.10
CA ARG A 32 13.75 -11.19 -21.24
C ARG A 32 14.11 -12.67 -21.24
N VAL A 33 14.14 -13.30 -20.06
CA VAL A 33 14.42 -14.73 -19.93
C VAL A 33 13.12 -15.54 -20.09
N ALA A 34 13.07 -16.42 -21.10
CA ALA A 34 11.87 -17.21 -21.43
C ALA A 34 11.60 -18.37 -20.45
N ALA A 35 12.66 -19.07 -20.07
CA ALA A 35 12.64 -20.17 -19.10
C ALA A 35 13.73 -19.90 -18.07
N ARG A 36 13.32 -19.63 -16.83
CA ARG A 36 14.22 -19.17 -15.76
C ARG A 36 14.99 -20.37 -15.19
N PRO A 37 16.31 -20.25 -14.99
CA PRO A 37 17.06 -21.22 -14.20
C PRO A 37 16.51 -21.33 -12.77
N GLU A 38 16.81 -22.44 -12.09
CA GLU A 38 16.39 -22.63 -10.69
C GLU A 38 17.20 -21.78 -9.71
N ARG A 39 18.49 -21.54 -10.03
CA ARG A 39 19.44 -20.81 -9.18
C ARG A 39 20.17 -19.73 -9.96
N PRO A 40 20.54 -18.61 -9.30
CA PRO A 40 21.46 -17.63 -9.88
C PRO A 40 22.77 -18.28 -10.31
N GLY A 41 23.36 -17.78 -11.40
CA GLY A 41 24.55 -18.39 -11.98
C GLY A 41 24.94 -17.81 -13.34
N TRP A 42 25.99 -18.38 -13.91
CA TRP A 42 26.42 -18.11 -15.28
C TRP A 42 25.77 -19.09 -16.24
N PHE A 43 25.13 -18.55 -17.29
CA PHE A 43 24.43 -19.37 -18.26
C PHE A 43 24.76 -18.94 -19.68
N ARG A 44 24.74 -19.93 -20.59
CA ARG A 44 24.69 -19.68 -22.02
C ARG A 44 23.23 -19.48 -22.43
N PHE A 45 22.97 -18.40 -23.14
CA PHE A 45 21.67 -18.03 -23.65
C PHE A 45 21.67 -18.03 -25.17
N GLU A 46 20.67 -18.67 -25.76
CA GLU A 46 20.29 -18.47 -27.15
C GLU A 46 19.35 -17.27 -27.23
N VAL A 47 19.71 -16.27 -28.03
CA VAL A 47 18.97 -15.01 -28.18
C VAL A 47 18.18 -15.01 -29.47
N LYS A 48 16.88 -14.76 -29.35
CA LYS A 48 15.97 -14.55 -30.47
C LYS A 48 15.17 -13.27 -30.26
N GLY A 49 15.59 -12.21 -30.96
CA GLY A 49 14.99 -10.88 -30.80
C GLY A 49 15.27 -10.29 -29.41
N ARG A 50 14.22 -10.06 -28.61
CA ARG A 50 14.33 -9.50 -27.24
C ARG A 50 14.27 -10.56 -26.14
N THR A 51 14.32 -11.82 -26.53
CA THR A 51 14.13 -12.96 -25.63
C THR A 51 15.39 -13.82 -25.62
N ALA A 52 15.82 -14.20 -24.43
CA ALA A 52 16.94 -15.10 -24.17
C ALA A 52 16.39 -16.42 -23.60
N ARG A 53 16.83 -17.55 -24.16
CA ARG A 53 16.51 -18.89 -23.67
C ARG A 53 17.79 -19.53 -23.13
N VAL A 54 17.70 -20.10 -21.93
CA VAL A 54 18.82 -20.83 -21.32
C VAL A 54 19.11 -22.09 -22.14
N VAL A 55 20.37 -22.26 -22.54
CA VAL A 55 20.89 -23.45 -23.23
C VAL A 55 21.57 -24.39 -22.22
N GLY A 56 22.28 -23.82 -21.24
CA GLY A 56 22.95 -24.57 -20.17
C GLY A 56 23.76 -23.66 -19.26
N GLU A 57 24.29 -24.23 -18.18
CA GLU A 57 25.28 -23.56 -17.32
C GLU A 57 26.56 -23.25 -18.11
N ALA A 58 27.24 -22.17 -17.75
CA ALA A 58 28.45 -21.72 -18.40
C ALA A 58 29.49 -21.29 -17.36
N THR A 59 30.76 -21.23 -17.78
CA THR A 59 31.82 -20.62 -16.98
C THR A 59 31.72 -19.09 -17.07
N PRO A 60 32.17 -18.36 -16.03
CA PRO A 60 32.27 -16.90 -16.09
C PRO A 60 33.06 -16.41 -17.30
N VAL A 61 32.63 -15.30 -17.88
CA VAL A 61 33.41 -14.58 -18.89
C VAL A 61 34.51 -13.75 -18.22
N GLU A 62 35.50 -13.32 -19.00
CA GLU A 62 36.53 -12.38 -18.53
C GLU A 62 35.88 -11.06 -18.08
N LEU A 63 36.07 -10.68 -16.81
CA LEU A 63 35.41 -9.50 -16.21
C LEU A 63 36.31 -8.26 -16.15
N SER A 64 37.58 -8.35 -16.56
CA SER A 64 38.56 -7.27 -16.37
C SER A 64 38.19 -5.94 -17.04
N SER A 65 37.40 -5.97 -18.12
CA SER A 65 36.90 -4.78 -18.82
C SER A 65 35.78 -4.04 -18.09
N LEU A 66 35.18 -4.64 -17.06
CA LEU A 66 34.09 -4.03 -16.30
C LEU A 66 34.61 -3.12 -15.18
N PRO A 67 33.85 -2.08 -14.80
CA PRO A 67 34.20 -1.19 -13.71
C PRO A 67 34.49 -1.96 -12.42
N ARG A 68 35.69 -1.76 -11.88
CA ARG A 68 36.15 -2.40 -10.65
C ARG A 68 35.58 -1.68 -9.42
N VAL A 69 35.11 -2.46 -8.44
CA VAL A 69 34.71 -1.98 -7.11
C VAL A 69 35.47 -2.78 -6.06
N ARG A 70 36.11 -2.10 -5.11
CA ARG A 70 36.81 -2.72 -3.99
C ARG A 70 36.06 -2.47 -2.69
N GLY A 71 36.16 -3.41 -1.77
CA GLY A 71 35.55 -3.31 -0.46
C GLY A 71 35.80 -4.53 0.40
N PHE A 72 35.02 -4.66 1.47
CA PHE A 72 35.13 -5.77 2.41
C PHE A 72 33.84 -6.57 2.44
N PHE A 73 33.99 -7.89 2.48
CA PHE A 73 32.87 -8.81 2.54
C PHE A 73 32.14 -8.72 3.88
N TRP A 74 30.81 -8.64 3.83
CA TRP A 74 29.93 -8.64 4.99
C TRP A 74 28.54 -9.19 4.61
N SER A 75 28.19 -10.38 5.09
CA SER A 75 26.84 -10.97 4.99
C SER A 75 26.24 -10.86 3.58
N GLU A 76 26.90 -11.47 2.59
CA GLU A 76 26.57 -11.45 1.16
C GLU A 76 26.71 -10.09 0.46
N ARG A 77 27.26 -9.09 1.15
CA ARG A 77 27.43 -7.73 0.61
C ARG A 77 28.89 -7.35 0.52
N LEU A 78 29.17 -6.43 -0.40
CA LEU A 78 30.41 -5.69 -0.45
C LEU A 78 30.21 -4.33 0.22
N VAL A 79 30.96 -4.06 1.28
CA VAL A 79 31.04 -2.72 1.88
C VAL A 79 32.18 -1.96 1.23
N SER A 80 31.81 -0.99 0.41
CA SER A 80 32.73 -0.15 -0.36
C SER A 80 32.80 1.27 0.21
N ASP A 81 33.46 2.17 -0.52
CA ASP A 81 33.64 3.55 -0.12
C ASP A 81 32.31 4.28 0.18
N GLY A 82 32.37 5.29 1.06
CA GLY A 82 31.19 5.98 1.58
C GLY A 82 30.26 5.08 2.41
N ALA A 83 30.79 3.98 2.95
CA ALA A 83 30.07 2.97 3.73
C ALA A 83 28.87 2.36 2.98
N ARG A 84 28.97 2.25 1.64
CA ARG A 84 27.92 1.68 0.80
C ARG A 84 27.99 0.15 0.85
N ALA A 85 26.91 -0.50 1.29
CA ALA A 85 26.80 -1.96 1.32
C ALA A 85 25.86 -2.45 0.21
N GLU A 86 26.42 -3.04 -0.84
CA GLU A 86 25.67 -3.56 -2.00
C GLU A 86 25.71 -5.09 -2.01
N LEU A 87 24.64 -5.73 -2.50
CA LEU A 87 24.60 -7.18 -2.68
C LEU A 87 25.72 -7.61 -3.64
N LEU A 88 26.49 -8.60 -3.22
CA LEU A 88 27.55 -9.21 -4.01
C LEU A 88 27.05 -10.53 -4.57
N ASN A 89 26.87 -10.58 -5.89
CA ASN A 89 26.27 -11.71 -6.58
C ASN A 89 27.33 -12.72 -7.02
N LEU A 90 26.87 -13.96 -7.17
CA LEU A 90 27.67 -15.09 -7.66
C LEU A 90 28.94 -15.28 -6.82
N LEU A 91 28.75 -15.31 -5.50
CA LEU A 91 29.80 -15.66 -4.55
C LEU A 91 30.41 -17.04 -4.87
N PRO A 92 31.68 -17.27 -4.49
CA PRO A 92 32.28 -18.59 -4.59
C PRO A 92 31.52 -19.61 -3.72
N ASP A 93 31.69 -20.90 -4.03
CA ASP A 93 31.04 -21.99 -3.29
C ASP A 93 31.45 -22.01 -1.81
N GLU A 94 32.70 -21.66 -1.51
CA GLU A 94 33.17 -21.42 -0.14
C GLU A 94 32.95 -19.95 0.22
N GLU A 95 32.07 -19.69 1.18
CA GLU A 95 31.77 -18.32 1.60
C GLU A 95 33.03 -17.62 2.14
N PRO A 96 33.36 -16.41 1.64
CA PRO A 96 34.51 -15.67 2.14
C PRO A 96 34.38 -15.38 3.65
N PRO A 97 35.48 -15.45 4.42
CA PRO A 97 35.47 -14.99 5.80
C PRO A 97 34.97 -13.55 5.92
N LEU A 98 34.29 -13.23 7.03
CA LEU A 98 33.89 -11.86 7.31
C LEU A 98 35.10 -10.92 7.23
N PHE A 99 34.88 -9.77 6.60
CA PHE A 99 35.88 -8.74 6.38
C PHE A 99 37.00 -9.12 5.43
N SER A 100 36.88 -10.22 4.68
CA SER A 100 37.82 -10.48 3.59
C SER A 100 37.78 -9.30 2.60
N PRO A 101 38.93 -8.79 2.14
CA PRO A 101 38.97 -7.79 1.10
C PRO A 101 38.59 -8.45 -0.22
N VAL A 102 37.69 -7.80 -0.96
CA VAL A 102 37.12 -8.35 -2.18
C VAL A 102 37.21 -7.32 -3.30
N THR A 103 37.63 -7.79 -4.48
CA THR A 103 37.34 -7.10 -5.73
C THR A 103 36.04 -7.65 -6.31
N ALA A 104 35.16 -6.73 -6.70
CA ALA A 104 33.95 -6.99 -7.45
C ALA A 104 33.95 -6.21 -8.77
N ARG A 105 33.06 -6.60 -9.67
CA ARG A 105 32.86 -5.95 -10.97
C ARG A 105 31.43 -5.50 -11.11
N ARG A 106 31.23 -4.26 -11.57
CA ARG A 106 29.89 -3.75 -11.84
C ARG A 106 29.43 -4.24 -13.20
N TRP A 107 28.41 -5.09 -13.20
CA TRP A 107 27.79 -5.59 -14.42
C TRP A 107 26.96 -4.49 -15.11
N HIS A 108 26.52 -4.75 -16.33
CA HIS A 108 25.82 -3.76 -17.16
C HIS A 108 24.49 -3.29 -16.57
N GLY A 109 23.80 -4.12 -15.80
CA GLY A 109 22.57 -3.76 -15.05
C GLY A 109 22.85 -2.99 -13.75
N GLY A 110 24.12 -2.84 -13.36
CA GLY A 110 24.56 -2.16 -12.14
C GLY A 110 24.83 -3.08 -10.95
N GLU A 111 24.52 -4.37 -11.05
CA GLU A 111 24.79 -5.38 -10.02
C GLU A 111 26.29 -5.57 -9.79
N LEU A 112 26.67 -5.93 -8.56
CA LEU A 112 28.05 -6.32 -8.26
C LEU A 112 28.21 -7.83 -8.41
N LEU A 113 29.22 -8.23 -9.17
CA LEU A 113 29.69 -9.60 -9.31
C LEU A 113 30.96 -9.79 -8.50
N PHE A 114 31.03 -10.91 -7.76
CA PHE A 114 32.30 -11.35 -7.20
C PHE A 114 33.32 -11.61 -8.33
N ASP A 115 34.54 -11.10 -8.17
CA ASP A 115 35.66 -11.32 -9.09
C ASP A 115 36.72 -12.17 -8.38
N GLN A 116 37.27 -11.66 -7.28
CA GLN A 116 38.31 -12.35 -6.53
C GLN A 116 38.47 -11.82 -5.09
N LEU A 117 39.05 -12.65 -4.23
CA LEU A 117 39.59 -12.23 -2.94
C LEU A 117 40.91 -11.49 -3.15
N GLU A 118 41.14 -10.45 -2.36
CA GLU A 118 42.44 -9.80 -2.25
C GLU A 118 43.22 -10.36 -1.05
N PHE A 119 44.51 -10.06 -0.98
CA PHE A 119 45.33 -10.42 0.16
C PHE A 119 44.89 -9.65 1.40
N GLU A 120 44.68 -10.38 2.50
CA GLU A 120 44.41 -9.79 3.80
C GLU A 120 45.64 -9.13 4.39
N SER A 121 45.41 -8.12 5.21
CA SER A 121 46.40 -7.52 6.10
C SER A 121 46.16 -7.98 7.55
N GLU A 122 46.97 -7.50 8.49
CA GLU A 122 46.74 -7.77 9.91
C GLU A 122 45.44 -7.11 10.44
N ALA A 123 44.95 -6.06 9.77
CA ALA A 123 43.78 -5.32 10.21
C ALA A 123 42.52 -6.19 10.20
N GLU A 124 42.30 -6.99 9.16
CA GLU A 124 41.14 -7.87 9.01
C GLU A 124 41.10 -8.93 10.11
N GLY A 125 42.26 -9.53 10.42
CA GLY A 125 42.43 -10.45 11.53
C GLY A 125 42.04 -9.83 12.88
N HIS A 126 42.62 -8.66 13.20
CA HIS A 126 42.30 -7.95 14.45
C HIS A 126 40.82 -7.54 14.55
N VAL A 127 40.21 -7.12 13.44
CA VAL A 127 38.80 -6.74 13.38
C VAL A 127 37.89 -7.96 13.59
N ARG A 128 38.23 -9.14 13.05
CA ARG A 128 37.50 -10.39 13.33
C ARG A 128 37.59 -10.79 14.82
N THR A 129 38.78 -10.70 15.41
CA THR A 129 38.96 -10.97 16.84
C THR A 129 38.15 -10.01 17.71
N ALA A 130 38.18 -8.71 17.38
CA ALA A 130 37.40 -7.70 18.08
C ALA A 130 35.88 -7.97 17.97
N LEU A 131 35.40 -8.38 16.78
CA LEU A 131 33.98 -8.72 16.59
C LEU A 131 33.57 -9.91 17.46
N ALA A 132 34.41 -10.96 17.50
CA ALA A 132 34.17 -12.13 18.32
C ALA A 132 34.02 -11.75 19.81
N ALA A 133 34.94 -10.92 20.30
CA ALA A 133 34.93 -10.40 21.68
C ALA A 133 33.86 -9.32 21.96
N GLY A 134 33.24 -8.74 20.93
CA GLY A 134 32.36 -7.57 21.08
C GLY A 134 33.12 -6.30 21.48
N ALA A 135 34.42 -6.23 21.18
CA ALA A 135 35.32 -5.16 21.57
C ALA A 135 35.38 -4.03 20.54
N SER A 136 35.80 -2.85 20.99
CA SER A 136 36.07 -1.67 20.14
C SER A 136 37.26 -1.91 19.21
N ILE A 137 37.23 -1.32 18.02
CA ILE A 137 38.36 -1.32 17.06
C ILE A 137 39.04 0.05 16.96
N LYS A 138 38.82 0.92 17.95
CA LYS A 138 39.42 2.27 17.98
C LYS A 138 40.94 2.26 17.86
N GLU A 139 41.59 1.35 18.58
CA GLU A 139 43.05 1.24 18.66
C GLU A 139 43.66 0.34 17.57
N VAL A 140 42.84 -0.29 16.73
CA VAL A 140 43.32 -1.16 15.65
C VAL A 140 43.87 -0.29 14.52
N LYS A 141 45.17 -0.41 14.27
CA LYS A 141 45.86 0.32 13.19
C LYS A 141 45.55 -0.30 11.82
N GLY A 142 45.61 0.53 10.78
CA GLY A 142 45.42 0.09 9.39
C GLY A 142 43.96 -0.15 8.97
N VAL A 143 42.98 0.05 9.86
CA VAL A 143 41.57 -0.12 9.52
C VAL A 143 41.10 0.99 8.59
N SER A 144 40.87 0.64 7.32
CA SER A 144 40.27 1.54 6.33
C SER A 144 38.82 1.92 6.67
N ALA A 145 38.32 3.02 6.11
CA ALA A 145 36.93 3.45 6.31
C ALA A 145 35.88 2.38 5.90
N PRO A 146 36.01 1.70 4.75
CA PRO A 146 35.09 0.62 4.37
C PRO A 146 35.14 -0.58 5.33
N LEU A 147 36.33 -0.96 5.82
CA LEU A 147 36.48 -2.03 6.81
C LEU A 147 35.82 -1.64 8.15
N ARG A 148 36.02 -0.40 8.58
CA ARG A 148 35.37 0.15 9.79
C ARG A 148 33.85 0.12 9.67
N ALA A 149 33.31 0.46 8.50
CA ALA A 149 31.88 0.37 8.24
C ALA A 149 31.37 -1.08 8.26
N ALA A 150 32.07 -2.01 7.61
CA ALA A 150 31.73 -3.44 7.64
C ALA A 150 31.69 -3.98 9.07
N PHE A 151 32.70 -3.64 9.87
CA PHE A 151 32.75 -3.98 11.29
C PHE A 151 31.55 -3.42 12.06
N ALA A 152 31.25 -2.12 11.89
CA ALA A 152 30.12 -1.47 12.55
C ALA A 152 28.80 -2.18 12.23
N TYR A 153 28.59 -2.56 10.97
CA TYR A 153 27.39 -3.27 10.54
C TYR A 153 27.29 -4.67 11.15
N ALA A 154 28.40 -5.43 11.15
CA ALA A 154 28.45 -6.75 11.77
C ALA A 154 28.21 -6.69 13.29
N LEU A 155 28.86 -5.74 13.98
CA LEU A 155 28.71 -5.57 15.43
C LEU A 155 27.28 -5.13 15.79
N GLY A 156 26.73 -4.15 15.07
CA GLY A 156 25.36 -3.69 15.27
C GLY A 156 24.32 -4.79 15.02
N GLN A 157 24.50 -5.61 13.98
CA GLN A 157 23.61 -6.75 13.73
C GLN A 157 23.73 -7.86 14.77
N LYS A 158 24.95 -8.19 15.21
CA LYS A 158 25.19 -9.16 16.29
C LYS A 158 24.47 -8.72 17.56
N GLU A 159 24.58 -7.45 17.90
CA GLU A 159 23.97 -6.87 19.09
C GLU A 159 22.44 -6.77 18.98
N ALA A 160 21.93 -6.34 17.83
CA ALA A 160 20.50 -6.34 17.56
C ALA A 160 19.89 -7.73 17.72
N ARG A 161 20.53 -8.77 17.16
CA ARG A 161 20.11 -10.16 17.32
C ARG A 161 20.11 -10.59 18.78
N ARG A 162 21.15 -10.22 19.56
CA ARG A 162 21.22 -10.48 21.01
C ARG A 162 20.04 -9.87 21.77
N LEU A 163 19.64 -8.66 21.39
CA LEU A 163 18.51 -7.93 21.97
C LEU A 163 17.14 -8.31 21.37
N GLY A 164 17.08 -9.31 20.49
CA GLY A 164 15.83 -9.77 19.88
C GLY A 164 15.21 -8.78 18.88
N THR A 165 16.03 -7.90 18.29
CA THR A 165 15.60 -6.92 17.29
C THR A 165 16.35 -7.09 15.96
N GLN A 166 15.89 -6.38 14.94
CA GLN A 166 16.51 -6.35 13.62
C GLN A 166 16.90 -4.91 13.27
N VAL A 167 18.07 -4.75 12.65
CA VAL A 167 18.57 -3.45 12.18
C VAL A 167 19.13 -3.59 10.78
N SER A 168 18.84 -2.59 9.94
CA SER A 168 19.44 -2.49 8.61
C SER A 168 20.78 -1.76 8.66
N HIS A 169 21.66 -2.01 7.69
CA HIS A 169 22.90 -1.23 7.57
C HIS A 169 22.62 0.26 7.34
N ALA A 170 21.48 0.61 6.72
CA ALA A 170 21.10 2.00 6.50
C ALA A 170 20.87 2.74 7.82
N GLU A 171 20.25 2.09 8.80
CA GLU A 171 20.04 2.64 10.15
C GLU A 171 21.34 2.71 10.96
N LEU A 172 22.28 1.80 10.71
CA LEU A 172 23.58 1.78 11.39
C LEU A 172 24.58 2.79 10.80
N LYS A 173 24.43 3.16 9.52
CA LYS A 173 25.37 4.03 8.79
C LYS A 173 25.66 5.36 9.51
N PRO A 174 24.67 6.11 10.05
CA PRO A 174 24.94 7.35 10.80
C PRO A 174 25.72 7.12 12.09
N SER A 175 25.77 5.90 12.60
CA SER A 175 26.33 5.54 13.90
C SER A 175 27.65 4.75 13.80
N ILE A 176 28.25 4.64 12.61
CA ILE A 176 29.49 3.86 12.40
C ILE A 176 30.57 4.19 13.42
N GLN A 177 30.84 5.48 13.65
CA GLN A 177 31.88 5.89 14.61
C GLN A 177 31.55 5.41 16.03
N ARG A 178 30.32 5.67 16.51
CA ARG A 178 29.84 5.25 17.84
C ARG A 178 29.92 3.73 18.01
N LEU A 179 29.50 2.97 16.99
CA LEU A 179 29.57 1.51 16.99
C LEU A 179 31.02 1.01 17.10
N THR A 180 31.94 1.63 16.37
CA THR A 180 33.34 1.16 16.33
C THR A 180 34.18 1.56 17.53
N GLU A 181 33.80 2.64 18.23
CA GLU A 181 34.56 3.19 19.35
C GLU A 181 33.92 2.87 20.71
N GLY A 182 32.59 3.03 20.82
CA GLY A 182 31.83 3.00 22.08
C GLY A 182 30.96 1.76 22.28
N GLY A 183 31.01 0.79 21.36
CA GLY A 183 30.22 -0.44 21.41
C GLY A 183 28.81 -0.30 20.84
N ALA A 184 28.12 -1.43 20.67
CA ALA A 184 26.84 -1.46 19.97
C ALA A 184 25.61 -1.31 20.85
N GLU A 185 25.65 -1.73 22.11
CA GLU A 185 24.46 -1.80 22.98
C GLU A 185 23.72 -0.45 23.09
N ALA A 186 24.45 0.63 23.41
CA ALA A 186 23.86 1.97 23.52
C ALA A 186 23.28 2.48 22.19
N VAL A 187 23.90 2.13 21.06
CA VAL A 187 23.40 2.52 19.72
C VAL A 187 22.11 1.78 19.40
N ILE A 188 22.04 0.47 19.67
CA ILE A 188 20.84 -0.33 19.41
C ILE A 188 19.70 0.11 20.32
N HIS A 189 19.94 0.37 21.61
CA HIS A 189 18.92 0.92 22.50
C HIS A 189 18.38 2.27 22.04
N ALA A 190 19.26 3.16 21.56
CA ALA A 190 18.84 4.45 21.01
C ALA A 190 17.93 4.27 19.77
N LEU A 191 18.29 3.37 18.86
CA LEU A 191 17.47 3.05 17.68
C LEU A 191 16.10 2.46 18.07
N MET A 192 16.06 1.58 19.08
CA MET A 192 14.81 1.02 19.59
C MET A 192 13.92 2.10 20.22
N ALA A 193 14.50 3.03 20.96
CA ALA A 193 13.77 4.15 21.55
C ALA A 193 13.20 5.10 20.48
N GLU A 194 13.98 5.39 19.43
CA GLU A 194 13.54 6.20 18.29
C GLU A 194 12.37 5.55 17.53
N ARG A 195 12.46 4.24 17.26
CA ARG A 195 11.36 3.48 16.64
C ARG A 195 10.10 3.50 17.51
N ALA A 196 10.23 3.30 18.81
CA ALA A 196 9.10 3.34 19.74
C ALA A 196 8.43 4.72 19.79
N LEU A 197 9.21 5.81 19.68
CA LEU A 197 8.66 7.16 19.60
C LEU A 197 7.91 7.36 18.28
N ALA A 198 8.52 7.02 17.14
CA ALA A 198 7.90 7.15 15.83
C ALA A 198 6.59 6.34 15.70
N GLU A 199 6.55 5.14 16.29
CA GLU A 199 5.32 4.32 16.34
C GLU A 199 4.21 4.96 17.17
N ARG A 200 4.54 5.61 18.29
CA ARG A 200 3.57 6.35 19.11
C ARG A 200 3.01 7.55 18.35
N GLU A 201 3.87 8.36 17.75
CA GLU A 201 3.46 9.53 16.96
C GLU A 201 2.56 9.12 15.79
N LEU A 202 2.91 8.05 15.07
CA LEU A 202 2.09 7.53 13.97
C LEU A 202 0.74 7.00 14.46
N ARG A 203 0.70 6.37 15.63
CA ARG A 203 -0.56 5.90 16.24
C ARG A 203 -1.46 7.08 16.62
N GLU A 204 -0.92 8.08 17.30
CA GLU A 204 -1.67 9.29 17.65
C GLU A 204 -2.21 10.01 16.41
N LEU A 205 -1.40 10.13 15.35
CA LEU A 205 -1.84 10.73 14.10
C LEU A 205 -2.96 9.93 13.44
N ARG A 206 -2.88 8.60 13.45
CA ARG A 206 -3.94 7.72 12.93
C ARG A 206 -5.24 7.85 13.73
N GLU A 207 -5.15 7.89 15.06
CA GLU A 207 -6.30 8.08 15.94
C GLU A 207 -6.97 9.45 15.71
N ARG A 208 -6.18 10.53 15.61
CA ARG A 208 -6.70 11.87 15.29
C ARG A 208 -7.43 11.88 13.95
N ARG A 209 -6.82 11.29 12.91
CA ARG A 209 -7.44 11.18 11.59
C ARG A 209 -8.71 10.34 11.61
N ALA A 210 -8.77 9.27 12.39
CA ALA A 210 -9.96 8.43 12.53
C ALA A 210 -11.11 9.20 13.21
N VAL A 211 -10.81 9.94 14.29
CA VAL A 211 -11.80 10.79 14.97
C VAL A 211 -12.33 11.88 14.04
N GLU A 212 -11.44 12.53 13.29
CA GLU A 212 -11.83 13.56 12.33
C GLU A 212 -12.67 12.99 11.17
N ALA A 213 -12.29 11.82 10.64
CA ALA A 213 -13.06 11.13 9.61
C ALA A 213 -14.47 10.78 10.11
N LEU A 214 -14.60 10.24 11.32
CA LEU A 214 -15.90 9.92 11.92
C LEU A 214 -16.75 11.18 12.13
N ARG A 215 -16.16 12.29 12.61
CA ARG A 215 -16.86 13.57 12.74
C ARG A 215 -17.39 14.07 11.41
N ASN A 216 -16.55 14.02 10.37
CA ASN A 216 -16.93 14.43 9.02
C ASN A 216 -18.04 13.55 8.44
N GLU A 217 -18.00 12.24 8.69
CA GLU A 217 -19.04 11.30 8.26
C GLU A 217 -20.37 11.58 8.96
N VAL A 218 -20.37 11.75 10.28
CA VAL A 218 -21.58 12.10 11.06
C VAL A 218 -22.17 13.43 10.57
N GLN A 219 -21.33 14.43 10.31
CA GLN A 219 -21.78 15.72 9.82
C GLN A 219 -22.42 15.60 8.42
N ARG A 220 -21.78 14.89 7.49
CA ARG A 220 -22.35 14.62 6.16
C ARG A 220 -23.67 13.86 6.23
N ALA A 221 -23.78 12.87 7.11
CA ALA A 221 -25.02 12.13 7.32
C ALA A 221 -26.14 13.02 7.86
N ARG A 222 -25.84 13.93 8.79
CA ARG A 222 -26.80 14.93 9.29
C ARG A 222 -27.25 15.89 8.20
N GLU A 223 -26.33 16.42 7.41
CA GLU A 223 -26.64 17.32 6.28
C GLU A 223 -27.46 16.63 5.20
N ALA A 224 -27.15 15.36 4.89
CA ALA A 224 -27.95 14.56 3.96
C ALA A 224 -29.38 14.34 4.48
N ARG A 225 -29.54 14.01 5.77
CA ARG A 225 -30.87 13.86 6.40
C ARG A 225 -31.66 15.16 6.42
N ALA A 226 -31.01 16.29 6.70
CA ALA A 226 -31.66 17.60 6.69
C ALA A 226 -32.16 17.98 5.29
N ARG A 227 -31.31 17.78 4.25
CA ARG A 227 -31.71 18.02 2.85
C ARG A 227 -32.87 17.13 2.41
N ASN A 228 -32.85 15.85 2.78
CA ASN A 228 -33.95 14.94 2.43
C ASN A 228 -35.27 15.38 3.09
N ARG A 229 -35.22 15.84 4.35
CA ARG A 229 -36.42 16.35 5.03
C ARG A 229 -37.03 17.56 4.34
N HIS A 230 -36.22 18.54 3.94
CA HIS A 230 -36.73 19.70 3.19
C HIS A 230 -37.32 19.29 1.83
N ALA A 231 -36.66 18.37 1.11
CA ALA A 231 -37.20 17.88 -0.17
C ALA A 231 -38.51 17.10 -0.04
N VAL A 232 -38.80 16.50 1.12
CA VAL A 232 -40.10 15.88 1.40
C VAL A 232 -41.14 16.95 1.71
N GLU A 233 -40.81 17.94 2.53
CA GLU A 233 -41.70 19.06 2.88
C GLU A 233 -42.14 19.84 1.65
N ASP A 234 -41.21 20.20 0.75
CA ASP A 234 -41.52 20.90 -0.50
C ASP A 234 -42.50 20.10 -1.37
N ARG A 235 -42.28 18.79 -1.52
CA ARG A 235 -43.16 17.92 -2.31
C ARG A 235 -44.55 17.75 -1.70
N LEU A 236 -44.66 17.71 -0.37
CA LEU A 236 -45.96 17.66 0.32
C LEU A 236 -46.73 18.96 0.14
N PHE A 237 -46.03 20.09 0.24
CA PHE A 237 -46.59 21.41 0.01
C PHE A 237 -47.12 21.52 -1.43
N ASP A 238 -46.29 21.23 -2.43
CA ASP A 238 -46.66 21.32 -3.85
C ASP A 238 -47.85 20.41 -4.19
N ALA A 239 -47.86 19.17 -3.69
CA ALA A 239 -48.95 18.22 -3.95
C ALA A 239 -50.30 18.66 -3.36
N LEU A 240 -50.29 19.26 -2.16
CA LEU A 240 -51.52 19.75 -1.53
C LEU A 240 -51.98 21.07 -2.16
N ASP A 241 -51.05 21.98 -2.46
CA ASP A 241 -51.36 23.28 -3.09
C ASP A 241 -51.99 23.09 -4.48
N ALA A 242 -51.45 22.17 -5.28
CA ALA A 242 -52.03 21.79 -6.58
C ALA A 242 -53.48 21.26 -6.47
N ALA A 243 -53.79 20.60 -5.35
CA ALA A 243 -55.12 20.06 -5.06
C ALA A 243 -56.06 21.05 -4.35
N GLY A 244 -55.62 22.29 -4.11
CA GLY A 244 -56.39 23.31 -3.38
C GLY A 244 -56.50 23.04 -1.88
N ALA A 245 -55.63 22.21 -1.32
CA ALA A 245 -55.52 21.93 0.10
C ALA A 245 -54.32 22.66 0.71
N ARG A 246 -54.40 22.98 2.01
CA ARG A 246 -53.34 23.68 2.73
C ARG A 246 -52.63 22.75 3.70
N LEU A 247 -51.33 22.56 3.53
CA LEU A 247 -50.50 21.86 4.52
C LEU A 247 -50.46 22.63 5.84
N GLU A 248 -50.76 21.96 6.96
CA GLU A 248 -50.65 22.55 8.31
C GLU A 248 -49.40 22.08 9.04
N SER A 249 -49.14 20.77 9.04
CA SER A 249 -47.94 20.17 9.61
C SER A 249 -47.67 18.82 8.98
N HIS A 250 -46.44 18.34 9.14
CA HIS A 250 -46.07 17.00 8.78
C HIS A 250 -45.13 16.42 9.83
N ARG A 251 -45.11 15.10 9.96
CA ARG A 251 -44.26 14.38 10.89
C ARG A 251 -43.73 13.11 10.22
N GLN A 252 -42.41 12.97 10.18
CA GLN A 252 -41.78 11.75 9.68
C GLN A 252 -42.05 10.57 10.64
N LEU A 253 -42.56 9.46 10.10
CA LEU A 253 -42.81 8.20 10.79
C LEU A 253 -41.86 7.11 10.24
N GLY A 254 -40.55 7.23 10.51
CA GLY A 254 -39.53 6.30 9.99
C GLY A 254 -38.90 6.76 8.67
N GLU A 255 -38.23 5.85 7.94
CA GLU A 255 -37.50 6.23 6.71
C GLU A 255 -38.43 6.45 5.50
N GLU A 256 -39.58 5.77 5.45
CA GLU A 256 -40.42 5.72 4.24
C GLU A 256 -41.81 6.35 4.41
N ARG A 257 -42.22 6.76 5.62
CA ARG A 257 -43.59 7.24 5.86
C ARG A 257 -43.61 8.63 6.47
N VAL A 258 -44.60 9.41 6.06
CA VAL A 258 -44.87 10.75 6.60
C VAL A 258 -46.34 10.84 6.98
N GLU A 259 -46.59 11.27 8.20
CA GLU A 259 -47.91 11.76 8.61
C GLU A 259 -48.05 13.20 8.14
N VAL A 260 -49.14 13.49 7.45
CA VAL A 260 -49.43 14.78 6.82
C VAL A 260 -50.74 15.28 7.39
N VAL A 261 -50.72 16.48 7.95
CA VAL A 261 -51.90 17.17 8.45
C VAL A 261 -52.18 18.33 7.53
N PHE A 262 -53.39 18.36 6.95
CA PHE A 262 -53.77 19.38 5.98
C PHE A 262 -55.21 19.81 6.17
N ARG A 263 -55.54 20.99 5.62
CA ARG A 263 -56.89 21.56 5.64
C ARG A 263 -57.44 21.63 4.23
N PHE A 264 -58.68 21.20 4.07
CA PHE A 264 -59.41 21.27 2.81
C PHE A 264 -60.89 21.54 3.10
N MET A 265 -61.48 22.51 2.40
CA MET A 265 -62.87 22.95 2.62
C MET A 265 -63.21 23.19 4.11
N ASP A 266 -62.37 23.98 4.79
CA ASP A 266 -62.45 24.30 6.23
C ASP A 266 -62.40 23.10 7.21
N THR A 267 -62.13 21.90 6.70
CA THR A 267 -62.00 20.67 7.50
C THR A 267 -60.54 20.24 7.56
N ARG A 268 -60.11 19.76 8.74
CA ARG A 268 -58.75 19.28 8.97
C ARG A 268 -58.69 17.76 8.85
N PHE A 269 -57.71 17.26 8.11
CA PHE A 269 -57.48 15.85 7.82
C PHE A 269 -56.07 15.42 8.23
N VAL A 270 -55.91 14.12 8.51
CA VAL A 270 -54.62 13.49 8.81
C VAL A 270 -54.49 12.25 7.94
N SER A 271 -53.42 12.16 7.17
CA SER A 271 -53.13 11.00 6.32
C SER A 271 -51.68 10.56 6.48
N ILE A 272 -51.42 9.26 6.29
CA ILE A 272 -50.07 8.70 6.24
C ILE A 272 -49.76 8.38 4.80
N VAL A 273 -48.65 8.92 4.29
CA VAL A 273 -48.20 8.72 2.91
C VAL A 273 -46.80 8.15 2.85
N ASP A 274 -46.49 7.50 1.74
CA ASP A 274 -45.12 7.13 1.39
C ASP A 274 -44.29 8.38 1.07
N ALA A 275 -43.12 8.51 1.69
CA ALA A 275 -42.28 9.70 1.59
C ALA A 275 -41.67 9.88 0.19
N ALA A 276 -41.50 8.81 -0.59
CA ALA A 276 -40.87 8.86 -1.91
C ALA A 276 -41.90 9.15 -3.01
N THR A 277 -43.08 8.55 -2.92
CA THR A 277 -44.11 8.55 -3.98
C THR A 277 -45.33 9.41 -3.66
N LEU A 278 -45.49 9.84 -2.40
CA LEU A 278 -46.70 10.47 -1.87
C LEU A 278 -47.98 9.61 -2.03
N GLN A 279 -47.81 8.29 -2.22
CA GLN A 279 -48.91 7.34 -2.23
C GLN A 279 -49.56 7.30 -0.84
N VAL A 280 -50.89 7.35 -0.78
CA VAL A 280 -51.61 7.24 0.49
C VAL A 280 -51.51 5.80 0.99
N ILE A 281 -51.01 5.65 2.22
CA ILE A 281 -50.94 4.36 2.94
C ILE A 281 -52.17 4.24 3.85
N ASP A 282 -52.58 5.35 4.45
CA ASP A 282 -53.77 5.47 5.28
C ASP A 282 -54.34 6.88 5.09
N SER A 283 -55.54 6.99 4.54
CA SER A 283 -56.19 8.26 4.25
C SER A 283 -56.75 8.95 5.50
N GLY A 284 -56.93 8.22 6.61
CA GLY A 284 -57.57 8.72 7.84
C GLY A 284 -59.09 8.94 7.71
N ILE A 285 -59.68 8.56 6.58
CA ILE A 285 -61.10 8.67 6.25
C ILE A 285 -61.59 7.35 5.64
N CYS A 286 -62.89 7.10 5.65
CA CYS A 286 -63.48 5.93 5.01
C CYS A 286 -63.81 6.27 3.55
N LEU A 287 -63.06 5.72 2.60
CA LEU A 287 -63.27 5.91 1.15
C LEU A 287 -64.18 4.84 0.52
N GLY A 288 -65.04 4.19 1.32
CA GLY A 288 -65.92 3.10 0.88
C GLY A 288 -65.42 1.71 1.29
N HIS A 289 -66.24 0.68 1.04
CA HIS A 289 -65.93 -0.71 1.39
C HIS A 289 -65.82 -1.59 0.13
N PRO A 290 -64.68 -2.27 -0.11
CA PRO A 290 -63.44 -2.26 0.68
C PRO A 290 -62.64 -0.95 0.51
N PRO A 291 -61.78 -0.58 1.50
CA PRO A 291 -60.94 0.61 1.41
C PRO A 291 -59.95 0.48 0.24
N ARG A 292 -59.81 1.53 -0.56
CA ARG A 292 -58.90 1.60 -1.72
C ARG A 292 -57.91 2.76 -1.62
N ASP A 293 -57.40 2.97 -0.41
CA ASP A 293 -56.43 4.02 -0.10
C ASP A 293 -55.15 3.87 -0.95
N ASP A 294 -54.83 2.63 -1.34
CA ASP A 294 -53.72 2.27 -2.20
C ASP A 294 -53.84 2.75 -3.65
N LEU A 295 -55.00 3.28 -4.07
CA LEU A 295 -55.22 3.86 -5.40
C LEU A 295 -55.14 5.40 -5.43
N VAL A 296 -54.91 6.02 -4.28
CA VAL A 296 -54.98 7.48 -4.12
C VAL A 296 -53.61 8.04 -3.74
N THR A 297 -53.24 9.17 -4.33
CA THR A 297 -52.04 9.94 -3.99
C THR A 297 -52.44 11.16 -3.17
N LEU A 298 -51.50 11.76 -2.46
CA LEU A 298 -51.77 12.98 -1.70
C LEU A 298 -52.34 14.12 -2.57
N GLU A 299 -51.96 14.16 -3.85
CA GLU A 299 -52.45 15.13 -4.85
C GLU A 299 -53.91 14.87 -5.26
N SER A 300 -54.33 13.61 -5.37
CA SER A 300 -55.71 13.27 -5.75
C SER A 300 -56.67 13.17 -4.57
N LEU A 301 -56.16 13.00 -3.35
CA LEU A 301 -56.95 12.80 -2.14
C LEU A 301 -57.97 13.93 -1.86
N PRO A 302 -57.65 15.23 -1.99
CA PRO A 302 -58.65 16.29 -1.79
C PRO A 302 -59.81 16.23 -2.79
N SER A 303 -59.57 15.79 -4.02
CA SER A 303 -60.65 15.60 -5.02
C SER A 303 -61.59 14.46 -4.61
N VAL A 304 -61.04 13.36 -4.09
CA VAL A 304 -61.83 12.24 -3.56
C VAL A 304 -62.64 12.66 -2.32
N ILE A 305 -62.04 13.47 -1.44
CA ILE A 305 -62.75 14.05 -0.28
C ILE A 305 -63.91 14.93 -0.73
N LYS A 306 -63.70 15.78 -1.75
CA LYS A 306 -64.74 16.64 -2.30
C LYS A 306 -65.91 15.83 -2.84
N GLU A 307 -65.62 14.80 -3.64
CA GLU A 307 -66.65 13.89 -4.16
C GLU A 307 -67.44 13.23 -3.02
N ALA A 308 -66.76 12.73 -1.99
CA ALA A 308 -67.40 12.11 -0.84
C ALA A 308 -68.26 13.09 -0.02
N ILE A 309 -67.87 14.38 0.07
CA ILE A 309 -68.69 15.44 0.68
C ILE A 309 -69.93 15.71 -0.18
N ASP A 310 -69.75 15.88 -1.48
CA ASP A 310 -70.83 16.19 -2.42
C ASP A 310 -71.89 15.05 -2.48
N THR A 311 -71.48 13.81 -2.19
CA THR A 311 -72.36 12.62 -2.15
C THR A 311 -72.81 12.22 -0.72
N ASP A 312 -72.51 13.02 0.31
CA ASP A 312 -72.85 12.77 1.72
C ASP A 312 -72.35 11.40 2.26
N ALA A 313 -71.17 10.96 1.79
CA ALA A 313 -70.59 9.64 2.08
C ALA A 313 -69.30 9.71 2.93
N LEU A 314 -68.88 10.91 3.36
CA LEU A 314 -67.62 11.09 4.08
C LEU A 314 -67.74 10.64 5.55
N VAL A 315 -66.90 9.68 5.96
CA VAL A 315 -66.73 9.30 7.38
C VAL A 315 -65.26 9.48 7.76
N ILE A 316 -64.97 10.39 8.70
CA ILE A 316 -63.61 10.64 9.19
C ILE A 316 -63.28 9.64 10.31
N LEU A 317 -62.18 8.89 10.15
CA LEU A 317 -61.77 7.83 11.07
C LEU A 317 -60.68 8.29 12.06
N ARG A 318 -59.98 9.39 11.75
CA ARG A 318 -59.00 10.00 12.64
C ARG A 318 -59.30 11.48 12.83
N TYR A 319 -59.58 11.84 14.09
CA TYR A 319 -59.55 13.22 14.55
C TYR A 319 -58.19 13.46 15.21
N ALA A 320 -57.56 14.59 14.90
CA ALA A 320 -56.36 15.05 15.62
C ALA A 320 -56.77 15.73 16.93
#